data_AF-A0A954PYW5-F1
#
_entry.id   AF-A0A954PYW5-F1
#
_cell.length_a   1.000
_cell.length_b   1.000
_cell.length_c   1.000
_cell.angle_alpha   90.00
_cell.angle_beta   90.00
_cell.angle_gamma   90.00
#
_symmetry.space_group_name_H-M   'P 1'
#
loop_
_entity.id
_entity.type
_entity.pdbx_description
1 polymer ?
#
loop_
_entity_poly.entity_id
_entity_poly.type
_entity_poly.pdbx_seq_one_letter_code
_entity_poly.pdbx_strand_id
1 'polypeptide(L)'
;MGHTVNFGRPWLCGSRCEHGLISHPYLDDIHFEQLDDSDGSSVHCHWLLPICKSEVDFMKRYGLDAIESKFEDAKIRFLDPCRDAVA
;
A
#
# COMPACT_ATOMS: atom_id res chain seq x y z
N MET A 1 4.37 -2.18 -9.85
CA MET A 1 4.22 -1.54 -8.52
C MET A 1 3.42 -0.26 -8.66
N GLY A 2 2.77 0.22 -7.60
CA GLY A 2 2.06 1.52 -7.62
C GLY A 2 0.65 1.47 -8.19
N HIS A 3 0.08 0.28 -8.37
CA HIS A 3 -1.33 0.14 -8.76
C HIS A 3 -2.23 0.36 -7.55
N THR A 4 -3.37 0.99 -7.80
CA THR A 4 -4.40 1.21 -6.78
C THR A 4 -5.64 0.36 -7.06
N VAL A 5 -6.19 -0.25 -6.04
CA VAL A 5 -7.44 -1.03 -6.09
C VAL A 5 -8.52 -0.22 -5.37
N ASN A 6 -9.65 0.02 -6.04
CA ASN A 6 -10.83 0.57 -5.37
C ASN A 6 -11.62 -0.58 -4.72
N PHE A 7 -11.81 -0.53 -3.41
CA PHE A 7 -12.56 -1.56 -2.69
C PHE A 7 -14.08 -1.40 -2.82
N GLY A 8 -14.55 -0.23 -3.25
CA GLY A 8 -15.97 0.14 -3.32
C GLY A 8 -16.60 0.41 -1.95
N ARG A 9 -15.84 0.23 -0.87
CA ARG A 9 -16.23 0.46 0.53
C ARG A 9 -14.97 0.63 1.39
N PRO A 10 -15.08 1.16 2.62
CA PRO A 10 -14.00 1.12 3.58
C PRO A 10 -13.45 -0.31 3.78
N TRP A 11 -12.13 -0.46 3.86
CA TRP A 11 -11.50 -1.78 4.08
C TRP A 11 -11.92 -2.41 5.43
N LEU A 12 -12.18 -1.56 6.42
CA LEU A 12 -12.78 -1.91 7.72
C LEU A 12 -13.90 -0.92 8.06
N CYS A 13 -14.87 -1.35 8.85
CA CYS A 13 -15.97 -0.48 9.29
C CYS A 13 -15.43 0.75 10.04
N GLY A 14 -15.86 1.95 9.60
CA GLY A 14 -15.42 3.22 10.19
C GLY A 14 -14.09 3.77 9.65
N SER A 15 -13.37 3.00 8.82
CA SER A 15 -12.16 3.47 8.17
C SER A 15 -12.45 4.52 7.08
N ARG A 16 -11.50 5.45 6.92
CA ARG A 16 -11.48 6.40 5.78
C ARG A 16 -10.74 5.83 4.56
N CYS A 17 -9.91 4.81 4.75
CA CYS A 17 -9.25 4.10 3.67
C CYS A 17 -10.26 3.21 2.92
N GLU A 18 -10.49 3.54 1.65
CA GLU A 18 -11.43 2.85 0.75
C GLU A 18 -10.76 2.32 -0.52
N HIS A 19 -9.44 2.51 -0.62
CA HIS A 19 -8.59 2.01 -1.69
C HIS A 19 -7.41 1.22 -1.11
N GLY A 20 -6.75 0.42 -1.94
CA GLY A 20 -5.52 -0.28 -1.62
C GLY A 20 -4.41 0.08 -2.58
N LEU A 21 -3.18 0.25 -2.09
CA LEU A 21 -1.97 0.42 -2.88
C LEU A 21 -1.18 -0.88 -2.88
N ILE A 22 -0.82 -1.36 -4.07
CA ILE A 22 0.09 -2.50 -4.25
C ILE A 22 1.54 -2.00 -4.16
N SER A 23 2.21 -2.39 -3.09
CA SER A 23 3.56 -1.96 -2.71
C SER A 23 4.47 -3.15 -2.35
N HIS A 24 5.77 -2.90 -2.24
CA HIS A 24 6.69 -3.88 -1.68
C HIS A 24 6.40 -4.05 -0.19
N PRO A 25 6.61 -5.25 0.38
CA PRO A 25 6.54 -5.43 1.83
C PRO A 25 7.58 -4.52 2.51
N TYR A 26 7.11 -3.58 3.34
CA TYR A 26 7.98 -2.71 4.14
C TYR A 26 8.45 -3.37 5.45
N LEU A 27 8.14 -4.65 5.68
CA LEU A 27 8.67 -5.42 6.82
C LEU A 27 10.01 -6.05 6.44
N ASP A 28 10.97 -5.93 7.36
CA ASP A 28 12.43 -6.04 7.21
C ASP A 28 13.02 -7.33 6.59
N ASP A 29 12.23 -8.30 6.13
CA ASP A 29 12.77 -9.55 5.58
C ASP A 29 12.41 -9.71 4.11
N ILE A 30 13.38 -9.30 3.26
CA ILE A 30 13.45 -9.48 1.80
C ILE A 30 13.11 -10.92 1.35
N HIS A 31 13.27 -11.90 2.25
CA HIS A 31 12.96 -13.31 2.04
C HIS A 31 11.47 -13.61 1.76
N PHE A 32 10.55 -12.70 2.06
CA PHE A 32 9.12 -12.90 1.77
C PHE A 32 8.68 -12.38 0.40
N GLU A 33 9.52 -11.62 -0.31
CA GLU A 33 9.09 -10.97 -1.55
C GLU A 33 9.02 -11.94 -2.74
N GLN A 34 9.90 -12.94 -2.77
CA GLN A 34 9.98 -13.90 -3.87
C GLN A 34 10.19 -15.31 -3.32
N LEU A 35 9.27 -16.21 -3.70
CA LEU A 35 9.36 -17.64 -3.43
C LEU A 35 9.60 -18.36 -4.75
N ASP A 36 10.79 -18.95 -4.89
CA ASP A 36 11.14 -19.76 -6.04
C ASP A 36 10.82 -21.23 -5.74
N ASP A 37 10.04 -21.86 -6.64
CA ASP A 37 9.69 -23.27 -6.56
C ASP A 37 10.71 -24.13 -7.31
N SER A 38 10.83 -25.41 -6.95
CA SER A 38 11.74 -26.38 -7.58
C SER A 38 11.51 -26.55 -9.08
N ASP A 39 10.32 -26.18 -9.52
CA ASP A 39 9.80 -26.37 -10.87
C ASP A 39 10.11 -25.16 -11.77
N GLY A 40 10.82 -24.15 -11.24
CA GLY A 40 11.18 -22.91 -11.94
C GLY A 40 10.10 -21.83 -11.94
N SER A 41 9.05 -22.00 -11.14
CA SER A 41 8.00 -20.98 -10.95
C SER A 41 8.38 -20.02 -9.82
N SER A 42 8.16 -18.72 -9.99
CA SER A 42 8.40 -17.71 -8.97
C SER A 42 7.09 -17.03 -8.53
N VAL A 43 6.85 -16.97 -7.23
CA VAL A 43 5.70 -16.27 -6.64
C VAL A 43 6.18 -14.99 -5.98
N HIS A 44 5.62 -13.86 -6.37
CA HIS A 44 5.89 -12.56 -5.74
C HIS A 44 4.80 -12.18 -4.75
N CYS A 45 5.18 -11.91 -3.50
CA CYS A 45 4.24 -11.47 -2.48
C CYS A 45 4.31 -9.94 -2.34
N HIS A 46 3.21 -9.28 -2.72
CA HIS A 46 3.07 -7.84 -2.57
C HIS A 46 2.16 -7.46 -1.41
N TRP A 47 2.38 -6.25 -0.90
CA TRP A 47 1.55 -5.66 0.14
C TRP A 47 0.41 -4.86 -0.45
N LEU A 48 -0.79 -5.08 0.11
CA LEU A 48 -1.97 -4.27 -0.17
C LEU A 48 -2.18 -3.28 0.97
N LEU A 49 -1.65 -2.08 0.82
CA LEU A 49 -1.72 -1.03 1.83
C LEU A 49 -3.04 -0.26 1.73
N PRO A 50 -3.84 -0.15 2.80
CA PRO A 50 -5.06 0.66 2.79
C PRO A 50 -4.71 2.14 2.66
N ILE A 51 -5.31 2.79 1.67
CA ILE A 51 -5.15 4.22 1.39
C ILE A 51 -6.48 4.93 1.19
N CYS A 52 -6.49 6.22 1.50
CA CYS A 52 -7.60 7.13 1.30
C CYS A 52 -7.68 7.58 -0.16
N LYS A 53 -8.87 8.00 -0.60
CA LYS A 53 -9.05 8.53 -1.96
C LYS A 53 -8.14 9.74 -2.25
N SER A 54 -7.92 10.64 -1.28
CA SER A 54 -7.03 11.79 -1.48
C SER A 54 -5.58 11.37 -1.77
N GLU A 55 -5.13 10.26 -1.21
CA GLU A 55 -3.79 9.70 -1.44
C GLU A 55 -3.70 9.07 -2.85
N VAL A 56 -4.77 8.43 -3.33
CA VAL A 56 -4.87 7.98 -4.73
C VAL A 56 -4.78 9.17 -5.69
N ASP A 57 -5.53 10.24 -5.41
CA ASP A 57 -5.56 11.43 -6.28
C ASP A 57 -4.21 12.17 -6.24
N PHE A 58 -3.55 12.21 -5.09
CA PHE A 58 -2.19 12.72 -4.96
C PHE A 58 -1.19 11.89 -5.76
N MET A 59 -1.24 10.56 -5.67
CA MET A 59 -0.36 9.65 -6.41
C MET A 59 -0.54 9.81 -7.92
N LYS A 60 -1.77 9.99 -8.42
CA LYS A 60 -2.02 10.28 -9.84
C LYS A 60 -1.39 11.59 -10.31
N ARG A 61 -1.25 12.57 -9.42
CA ARG A 61 -0.73 13.90 -9.74
C ARG A 61 0.79 14.01 -9.58
N TYR A 62 1.36 13.34 -8.58
CA TYR A 62 2.75 13.53 -8.17
C TYR A 62 3.62 12.26 -8.27
N GLY A 63 3.02 11.10 -8.58
CA GLY A 63 3.73 9.83 -8.70
C GLY A 63 3.77 9.03 -7.39
N LEU A 64 4.32 7.81 -7.48
CA LEU A 64 4.44 6.86 -6.37
C LEU A 64 5.47 7.33 -5.34
N ASP A 65 6.66 7.70 -5.77
CA ASP A 65 7.76 8.13 -4.89
C ASP A 65 7.34 9.29 -3.97
N ALA A 66 6.52 10.21 -4.49
CA ALA A 66 6.03 11.35 -3.74
C ALA A 66 5.08 10.98 -2.59
N ILE A 67 4.25 9.94 -2.77
CA ILE A 67 3.36 9.47 -1.69
C ILE A 67 4.11 8.57 -0.71
N GLU A 68 5.08 7.78 -1.18
CA GLU A 68 5.94 6.97 -0.31
C GLU A 68 6.76 7.86 0.63
N SER A 69 7.38 8.93 0.11
CA SER A 69 8.07 9.93 0.94
C SER A 69 7.15 10.55 2.00
N LYS A 70 5.88 10.83 1.67
CA LYS A 70 4.91 11.32 2.66
C LYS A 70 4.56 10.28 3.72
N PHE A 71 4.45 9.01 3.35
CA PHE A 71 4.19 7.93 4.30
C PHE A 71 5.35 7.75 5.28
N GLU A 72 6.59 7.84 4.78
CA GLU A 72 7.81 7.81 5.59
C GLU A 72 7.90 9.01 6.53
N ASP A 73 7.72 10.22 6.02
CA ASP A 73 7.77 11.47 6.80
C ASP A 73 6.73 11.48 7.92
N ALA A 74 5.50 11.04 7.61
CA ALA A 74 4.40 10.97 8.57
C ALA A 74 4.47 9.73 9.48
N LYS A 75 5.40 8.79 9.23
CA LYS A 75 5.53 7.52 9.95
C LYS A 75 4.19 6.82 10.15
N ILE A 76 3.46 6.64 9.05
CA ILE A 76 2.08 6.20 9.14
C ILE A 76 1.96 4.81 9.77
N ARG A 77 0.92 4.62 10.58
CA ARG A 77 0.57 3.32 11.14
C ARG A 77 -0.33 2.59 10.15
N PHE A 78 0.26 1.80 9.26
CA PHE A 78 -0.46 1.07 8.21
C PHE A 78 -1.55 0.11 8.74
N LEU A 79 -1.40 -0.35 9.98
CA LEU A 79 -2.36 -1.22 10.67
C LEU A 79 -3.50 -0.46 11.35
N ASP A 80 -3.43 0.88 11.43
CA ASP A 80 -4.49 1.69 12.03
C ASP A 80 -5.57 2.01 10.98
N PRO A 81 -6.77 1.43 11.08
CA PRO A 81 -7.86 1.70 10.13
C PRO A 81 -8.41 3.12 10.22
N CYS A 82 -8.18 3.81 11.33
CA CYS A 82 -8.64 5.17 11.55
C CYS A 82 -7.54 6.19 11.31
N ARG A 83 -6.43 5.81 10.66
CA ARG A 83 -5.35 6.75 10.33
C ARG A 83 -5.87 7.89 9.47
N ASP A 84 -5.30 9.07 9.68
CA ASP A 84 -5.54 10.20 8.80
C ASP A 84 -4.79 10.05 7.48
N ALA A 85 -5.34 10.71 6.45
CA ALA A 85 -4.69 10.82 5.17
C ALA A 85 -3.52 11.82 5.26
N VAL A 86 -2.43 11.53 4.55
CA VAL A 86 -1.22 12.41 4.53
C VAL A 86 -1.14 13.28 3.28
N ALA A 87 -2.17 13.24 2.43
CA ALA A 87 -2.23 13.94 1.16
C ALA A 87 -3.51 14.73 0.97
#